data_AF-A0AA39FGT0-F1
#
_entry.id   AF-A0AA39FGT0-F1
#
_cell.length_a   1.000
_cell.length_b   1.000
_cell.length_c   1.000
_cell.angle_alpha   90.00
_cell.angle_beta   90.00
_cell.angle_gamma   90.00
#
_symmetry.space_group_name_H-M   'P 1'
#
loop_
_entity.id
_entity.type
_entity.pdbx_description
1 polymer ?
#
loop_
_entity_poly.entity_id
_entity_poly.type
_entity_poly.pdbx_seq_one_letter_code
_entity_poly.pdbx_strand_id
1 'polypeptide(L)'
;MDNKREEEVKIEDEMTEGMIRREREERKEKIKTSRMKSKERRLLARYRCGNEMNARKYWKEEKERNCRVCNETEENLWHVLRECRETKIEKGIEEALEEGGEGLEILKDIEKIRANKMGI
;
A
#
# COMPACT_ATOMS: atom_id res chain seq x y z
N MET A 1 -32.42 -15.77 -30.70
CA MET A 1 -32.22 -15.78 -29.23
C MET A 1 -31.00 -14.95 -28.82
N ASP A 2 -30.15 -14.58 -29.78
CA ASP A 2 -28.86 -13.92 -29.56
C ASP A 2 -28.97 -12.44 -29.17
N ASN A 3 -29.94 -11.70 -29.73
CA ASN A 3 -30.14 -10.27 -29.45
C ASN A 3 -30.49 -9.97 -27.97
N LYS A 4 -31.26 -10.86 -27.33
CA LYS A 4 -31.62 -10.71 -25.90
C LYS A 4 -30.40 -10.91 -25.00
N ARG A 5 -29.54 -11.87 -25.34
CA ARG A 5 -28.30 -12.13 -24.61
C ARG A 5 -27.29 -10.98 -24.79
N GLU A 6 -27.21 -10.42 -25.99
CA GLU A 6 -26.40 -9.22 -26.25
C GLU A 6 -26.89 -8.00 -25.46
N GLU A 7 -28.20 -7.86 -25.29
CA GLU A 7 -28.81 -6.78 -24.51
C GLU A 7 -28.57 -6.97 -22.99
N GLU A 8 -28.67 -8.20 -22.49
CA GLU A 8 -28.30 -8.55 -21.11
C GLU A 8 -26.83 -8.24 -20.79
N VAL A 9 -25.90 -8.61 -21.69
CA VAL A 9 -24.47 -8.31 -21.53
C VAL A 9 -24.20 -6.81 -21.52
N LYS A 10 -24.85 -6.02 -22.40
CA LYS A 10 -24.72 -4.56 -22.40
C LYS A 10 -25.18 -3.94 -21.08
N ILE A 11 -26.29 -4.43 -20.52
CA ILE A 11 -26.80 -3.96 -19.23
C ILE A 11 -25.80 -4.30 -18.10
N GLU A 12 -25.21 -5.50 -18.12
CA GLU A 12 -24.16 -5.89 -17.16
C GLU A 12 -22.90 -5.01 -17.26
N ASP A 13 -22.45 -4.71 -18.47
CA ASP A 13 -21.31 -3.83 -18.73
C ASP A 13 -21.58 -2.38 -18.25
N GLU A 14 -22.77 -1.83 -18.54
CA GLU A 14 -23.16 -0.50 -18.07
C GLU A 14 -23.26 -0.43 -16.53
N MET A 15 -23.79 -1.49 -15.90
CA MET A 15 -23.87 -1.58 -14.44
C MET A 15 -22.48 -1.64 -13.79
N THR A 16 -21.58 -2.43 -14.36
CA THR A 16 -20.19 -2.54 -13.86
C THR A 16 -19.43 -1.23 -14.06
N GLU A 17 -19.55 -0.58 -15.22
CA GLU A 17 -18.95 0.73 -15.45
C GLU A 17 -19.50 1.80 -14.49
N GLY A 18 -20.81 1.80 -14.26
CA GLY A 18 -21.46 2.69 -13.29
C GLY A 18 -21.00 2.46 -11.84
N MET A 19 -20.76 1.21 -11.46
CA MET A 19 -20.19 0.86 -10.15
C MET A 19 -18.73 1.37 -10.02
N ILE A 20 -17.89 1.10 -11.01
CA ILE A 20 -16.50 1.56 -11.06
C ILE A 20 -16.42 3.09 -10.98
N ARG A 21 -17.33 3.80 -11.67
CA ARG A 21 -17.37 5.27 -11.63
C ARG A 21 -17.67 5.79 -10.23
N ARG A 22 -18.66 5.22 -9.54
CA ARG A 22 -19.02 5.60 -8.17
C ARG A 22 -17.87 5.36 -7.19
N GLU A 23 -17.24 4.19 -7.25
CA GLU A 23 -16.07 3.90 -6.41
C GLU A 23 -14.95 4.92 -6.63
N ARG A 24 -14.68 5.32 -7.88
CA ARG A 24 -13.67 6.35 -8.18
C ARG A 24 -14.03 7.71 -7.58
N GLU A 25 -15.30 8.10 -7.62
CA GLU A 25 -15.78 9.36 -7.02
C GLU A 25 -15.66 9.33 -5.49
N GLU A 26 -16.07 8.23 -4.85
CA GLU A 26 -15.91 8.03 -3.40
C GLU A 26 -14.44 8.07 -2.97
N ARG A 27 -13.54 7.42 -3.71
CA ARG A 27 -12.09 7.49 -3.47
C ARG A 27 -11.55 8.92 -3.56
N LYS A 28 -11.97 9.69 -4.58
CA LYS A 28 -11.59 11.10 -4.72
C LYS A 28 -12.02 11.93 -3.52
N GLU A 29 -13.24 11.72 -3.02
CA GLU A 29 -13.74 12.47 -1.88
C GLU A 29 -13.04 12.08 -0.57
N LYS A 30 -12.70 10.79 -0.37
CA LYS A 30 -11.86 10.35 0.76
C LYS A 30 -10.48 11.01 0.73
N ILE A 31 -9.82 11.06 -0.42
CA ILE A 31 -8.51 11.72 -0.56
C ILE A 31 -8.62 13.23 -0.31
N LYS A 32 -9.69 13.87 -0.78
CA LYS A 32 -9.92 15.31 -0.60
C LYS A 32 -10.22 15.67 0.85
N THR A 33 -10.93 14.81 1.57
CA THR A 33 -11.24 14.98 3.00
C THR A 33 -10.07 14.62 3.89
N SER A 34 -9.10 13.84 3.41
CA SER A 34 -7.89 13.52 4.18
C SER A 34 -7.05 14.78 4.41
N ARG A 35 -6.89 15.15 5.69
CA ARG A 35 -6.09 16.32 6.13
C ARG A 35 -4.59 16.03 6.15
N MET A 36 -4.10 15.15 5.27
CA MET A 36 -2.72 14.66 5.28
C MET A 36 -1.72 15.76 4.91
N LYS A 37 -0.68 15.90 5.74
CA LYS A 37 0.43 16.82 5.46
C LYS A 37 1.18 16.36 4.20
N SER A 38 1.84 17.29 3.53
CA SER A 38 2.62 17.00 2.31
C SER A 38 3.68 15.89 2.53
N LYS A 39 4.33 15.86 3.70
CA LYS A 39 5.30 14.81 4.07
C LYS A 39 4.65 13.42 4.15
N GLU A 40 3.44 13.34 4.68
CA GLU A 40 2.69 12.11 4.89
C GLU A 40 2.19 11.53 3.56
N ARG A 41 1.68 12.40 2.67
CA ARG A 41 1.32 12.00 1.29
C ARG A 41 2.52 11.44 0.54
N ARG A 42 3.70 12.05 0.68
CA ARG A 42 4.94 11.52 0.09
C ARG A 42 5.33 10.17 0.67
N LEU A 43 5.22 9.99 1.99
CA LEU A 43 5.51 8.70 2.63
C LEU A 43 4.61 7.60 2.06
N LEU A 44 3.28 7.81 2.09
CA LEU A 44 2.31 6.85 1.56
C LEU A 44 2.58 6.52 0.08
N ALA A 45 2.86 7.54 -0.74
CA ALA A 45 3.19 7.33 -2.16
C ALA A 45 4.43 6.45 -2.35
N ARG A 46 5.51 6.66 -1.57
CA ARG A 46 6.72 5.82 -1.66
C ARG A 46 6.45 4.36 -1.31
N TYR A 47 5.62 4.12 -0.29
CA TYR A 47 5.19 2.77 0.07
C TYR A 47 4.36 2.11 -1.05
N ARG A 48 3.36 2.82 -1.59
CA ARG A 48 2.51 2.31 -2.68
C ARG A 48 3.29 2.01 -3.96
N CYS A 49 4.28 2.84 -4.30
CA CYS A 49 5.13 2.62 -5.47
C CYS A 49 6.23 1.56 -5.22
N GLY A 50 6.40 1.10 -3.98
CA GLY A 50 7.44 0.14 -3.60
C GLY A 50 8.84 0.74 -3.50
N ASN A 51 8.98 2.07 -3.55
CA ASN A 51 10.26 2.77 -3.44
C ASN A 51 10.85 2.65 -2.02
N GLU A 52 9.99 2.50 -1.02
CA GLU A 52 10.41 2.45 0.38
C GLU A 52 11.06 1.10 0.74
N MET A 53 10.76 0.02 0.03
CA MET A 53 11.21 -1.34 0.36
C MET A 53 12.52 -1.70 -0.36
N ASN A 54 13.46 -2.37 0.31
CA ASN A 54 14.71 -2.78 -0.33
C ASN A 54 14.57 -3.98 -1.29
N ALA A 55 13.55 -4.85 -1.14
CA ALA A 55 13.40 -6.05 -1.95
C ALA A 55 13.36 -5.77 -3.48
N ARG A 56 12.83 -4.60 -3.89
CA ARG A 56 12.72 -4.21 -5.31
C ARG A 56 13.97 -3.53 -5.87
N LYS A 57 15.01 -3.33 -5.06
CA LYS A 57 16.25 -2.65 -5.48
C LYS A 57 17.19 -3.66 -6.11
N TYR A 58 16.84 -4.16 -7.30
CA TYR A 58 17.59 -5.22 -8.00
C TYR A 58 19.06 -4.87 -8.33
N TRP A 59 19.41 -3.58 -8.30
CA TRP A 59 20.78 -3.09 -8.47
C TRP A 59 21.64 -3.20 -7.20
N LYS A 60 21.07 -3.62 -6.06
CA LYS A 60 21.79 -3.86 -4.81
C LYS A 60 22.14 -5.33 -4.64
N GLU A 61 23.16 -5.61 -3.84
CA GLU A 61 23.48 -6.98 -3.43
C GLU A 61 22.36 -7.58 -2.58
N GLU A 62 22.23 -8.92 -2.59
CA GLU A 62 21.18 -9.63 -1.85
C GLU A 62 21.13 -9.26 -0.37
N LYS A 63 22.30 -9.19 0.29
CA LYS A 63 22.39 -8.78 1.70
C LYS A 63 21.89 -7.37 1.96
N GLU A 64 22.09 -6.45 1.02
CA GLU A 64 21.58 -5.08 1.12
C GLU A 64 20.08 -4.99 0.84
N ARG A 65 19.48 -6.02 0.23
CA ARG A 65 18.04 -6.13 0.03
C ARG A 65 17.31 -6.69 1.24
N ASN A 66 18.03 -7.23 2.23
CA ASN A 66 17.43 -7.75 3.45
C ASN A 66 16.75 -6.66 4.28
N CYS A 67 15.82 -7.11 5.13
CA CYS A 67 15.07 -6.30 6.08
C CYS A 67 16.02 -5.44 6.92
N ARG A 68 15.84 -4.12 6.88
CA ARG A 68 16.66 -3.18 7.67
C ARG A 68 16.53 -3.38 9.19
N VAL A 69 15.53 -4.14 9.63
CA VAL A 69 15.21 -4.34 11.03
C VAL A 69 15.76 -5.67 11.55
N CYS A 70 15.48 -6.79 10.85
CA CYS A 70 15.92 -8.13 11.29
C CYS A 70 17.08 -8.71 10.49
N ASN A 71 17.41 -8.18 9.31
CA ASN A 71 18.44 -8.67 8.38
C ASN A 71 18.28 -10.13 7.88
N GLU A 72 17.17 -10.80 8.15
CA GLU A 72 16.98 -12.24 7.84
C GLU A 72 16.55 -12.50 6.39
N THR A 73 15.55 -11.77 5.88
CA THR A 73 14.94 -11.99 4.55
C THR A 73 14.80 -10.67 3.79
N GLU A 74 14.49 -10.73 2.49
CA GLU A 74 14.30 -9.54 1.66
C GLU A 74 13.23 -8.59 2.23
N GLU A 75 13.55 -7.31 2.29
CA GLU A 75 12.68 -6.28 2.84
C GLU A 75 11.53 -5.96 1.88
N ASN A 76 10.46 -6.75 1.92
CA ASN A 76 9.20 -6.41 1.28
C ASN A 76 8.16 -6.00 2.34
N LEU A 77 7.10 -5.30 1.92
CA LEU A 77 6.10 -4.77 2.86
C LEU A 77 5.35 -5.88 3.61
N TRP A 78 5.15 -7.03 2.96
CA TRP A 78 4.49 -8.17 3.59
C TRP A 78 5.33 -8.72 4.76
N HIS A 79 6.65 -8.88 4.53
CA HIS A 79 7.59 -9.26 5.58
C HIS A 79 7.58 -8.24 6.73
N VAL A 80 7.74 -6.95 6.43
CA VAL A 80 7.82 -5.89 7.45
C VAL A 80 6.55 -5.81 8.32
N LEU A 81 5.37 -6.01 7.73
CA LEU A 81 4.13 -6.01 8.50
C LEU A 81 3.97 -7.32 9.27
N ARG A 82 4.06 -8.47 8.60
CA ARG A 82 3.55 -9.74 9.18
C ARG A 82 4.61 -10.68 9.73
N GLU A 83 5.79 -10.73 9.12
CA GLU A 83 6.80 -11.74 9.45
C GLU A 83 7.93 -11.20 10.31
N CYS A 84 8.21 -9.90 10.21
CA CYS A 84 9.36 -9.32 10.86
C CYS A 84 9.14 -9.34 12.38
N ARG A 85 9.88 -10.23 13.04
CA ARG A 85 9.84 -10.46 14.50
C ARG A 85 10.11 -9.21 15.32
N GLU A 86 10.84 -8.26 14.73
CA GLU A 86 11.21 -6.99 15.35
C GLU A 86 10.16 -5.89 15.13
N THR A 87 9.36 -5.97 14.05
CA THR A 87 8.36 -4.93 13.75
C THR A 87 7.03 -5.20 14.46
N LYS A 88 6.56 -6.46 14.48
CA LYS A 88 5.34 -6.90 15.21
C LYS A 88 4.06 -6.11 14.88
N ILE A 89 3.94 -5.61 13.66
CA ILE A 89 2.80 -4.82 13.21
C ILE A 89 1.81 -5.76 12.52
N GLU A 90 1.00 -6.50 13.28
CA GLU A 90 0.01 -7.47 12.78
C GLU A 90 -1.14 -6.80 11.98
N LYS A 91 -0.81 -6.23 10.82
CA LYS A 91 -1.69 -5.40 10.00
C LYS A 91 -1.70 -5.83 8.54
N GLY A 92 -2.78 -5.47 7.84
CA GLY A 92 -2.95 -5.71 6.41
C GLY A 92 -2.15 -4.72 5.56
N ILE A 93 -1.72 -5.16 4.37
CA ILE A 93 -1.13 -4.26 3.37
C ILE A 93 -2.14 -3.21 2.93
N GLU A 94 -3.38 -3.64 2.66
CA GLU A 94 -4.48 -2.74 2.26
C GLU A 94 -4.74 -1.67 3.32
N GLU A 95 -4.85 -2.09 4.59
CA GLU A 95 -5.02 -1.18 5.73
C GLU A 95 -3.87 -0.17 5.83
N ALA A 96 -2.62 -0.63 5.69
CA ALA A 96 -1.44 0.24 5.76
C ALA A 96 -1.32 1.22 4.58
N LEU A 97 -1.87 0.87 3.40
CA LEU A 97 -1.76 1.64 2.16
C LEU A 97 -3.04 2.37 1.75
N GLU A 98 -4.03 2.42 2.65
CA GLU A 98 -5.33 3.03 2.40
C GLU A 98 -5.21 4.49 1.93
N GLU A 99 -6.02 4.87 0.94
CA GLU A 99 -5.86 6.14 0.22
C GLU A 99 -6.19 7.36 1.08
N GLY A 100 -7.10 7.20 2.05
CA GLY A 100 -7.47 8.22 3.02
C GLY A 100 -6.40 8.48 4.08
N GLY A 101 -5.35 7.65 4.14
CA GLY A 101 -4.26 7.78 5.10
C GLY A 101 -4.58 7.25 6.50
N GLU A 102 -5.64 6.46 6.67
CA GLU A 102 -5.98 5.78 7.92
C GLU A 102 -4.83 4.87 8.38
N GLY A 103 -4.15 4.22 7.44
CA GLY A 103 -2.95 3.39 7.69
C GLY A 103 -1.65 4.14 7.93
N LEU A 104 -1.66 5.47 7.95
CA LEU A 104 -0.42 6.26 7.96
C LEU A 104 0.41 6.07 9.24
N GLU A 105 -0.24 5.91 10.40
CA GLU A 105 0.48 5.66 11.65
C GLU A 105 1.25 4.33 11.60
N ILE A 106 0.71 3.31 10.92
CA ILE A 106 1.43 2.05 10.67
C ILE A 106 2.73 2.32 9.91
N LEU A 107 2.67 3.11 8.84
CA LEU A 107 3.85 3.45 8.03
C LEU A 107 4.88 4.27 8.83
N LYS A 108 4.41 5.19 9.69
CA LYS A 108 5.29 5.96 10.57
C LYS A 108 5.97 5.08 11.60
N ASP A 109 5.27 4.10 12.17
CA ASP A 109 5.82 3.19 13.16
C ASP A 109 6.91 2.30 12.55
N ILE A 110 6.73 1.83 11.31
CA ILE A 110 7.81 1.16 10.56
C ILE A 110 9.04 2.06 10.46
N GLU A 111 8.89 3.33 10.07
CA GLU A 111 10.01 4.27 9.94
C GLU A 111 10.70 4.52 11.29
N LYS A 112 9.94 4.64 12.39
CA LYS A 112 10.51 4.78 13.75
C LYS A 112 11.31 3.54 14.15
N ILE A 113 10.78 2.34 13.90
CA ILE A 113 11.45 1.08 14.22
C ILE A 113 12.76 0.96 13.42
N ARG A 114 12.74 1.31 12.14
CA ARG A 114 13.94 1.38 11.29
C ARG A 114 14.96 2.38 11.82
N ALA A 115 14.54 3.60 12.13
CA ALA A 115 15.41 4.63 12.67
C ALA A 115 16.12 4.16 13.96
N ASN A 116 15.34 3.57 14.89
CA ASN A 116 15.87 3.03 16.14
C ASN A 116 16.87 1.89 15.92
N LYS A 117 16.62 0.97 14.97
CA LYS A 117 17.53 -0.14 14.67
C LYS A 117 18.77 0.28 13.87
N MET A 118 18.64 1.30 13.03
CA MET A 118 19.73 1.82 12.20
C MET A 118 20.58 2.90 12.91
N GLY A 119 20.13 3.42 14.05
CA GLY A 119 20.82 4.48 14.78
C GLY A 119 20.76 5.84 14.10
N ILE A 120 19.63 6.15 13.43
CA ILE A 120 19.38 7.41 12.70
C ILE A 120 18.37 8.25 13.46
#